data_AF-A8YA59-F1
#
_entry.id   AF-A8YA59-F1
#
_cell.length_a   1.000
_cell.length_b   1.000
_cell.length_c   1.000
_cell.angle_alpha   90.00
_cell.angle_beta   90.00
_cell.angle_gamma   90.00
#
_symmetry.space_group_name_H-M   'P 1'
#
loop_
_entity.id
_entity.type
_entity.pdbx_description
1 polymer ?
#
loop_
_entity_poly.entity_id
_entity_poly.type
_entity_poly.pdbx_seq_one_letter_code
_entity_poly.pdbx_strand_id
1 'polypeptide(L)'
;MNSFTSLSLKLTGLVFILSFLLDAFILPLPYQFSQSQWQVGFVTTFVDRGIVPLLGIVLVLIAYWIDDNNKDFTTRKYHFELRWPIFILSTLLGLVFLLMIPVHVNNINQIKNDALTQIEQGVDQGEGQIQAFLAQVNTLSQNPQLLDQQISQRTQVIETGRVQGQPISTEQLQTLRQQREQLTNLRDLSKSPREFKQRLDEIKNQLQTQLQERRKQAESQANLEA
;
A
#
# COMPACT_ATOMS: atom_id res chain seq x y z
N MET A 1 49.20 -22.83 15.49
CA MET A 1 48.04 -22.98 14.59
C MET A 1 48.47 -22.50 13.20
N ASN A 2 48.18 -23.22 12.12
CA ASN A 2 48.82 -22.97 10.81
C ASN A 2 48.49 -21.58 10.24
N SER A 3 49.50 -20.86 9.72
CA SER A 3 49.37 -19.56 9.03
C SER A 3 48.25 -19.54 7.95
N PHE A 4 47.97 -20.71 7.36
CA PHE A 4 46.87 -20.94 6.42
C PHE A 4 45.47 -20.63 6.97
N THR A 5 45.22 -20.89 8.26
CA THR A 5 43.93 -20.59 8.91
C THR A 5 43.70 -19.08 9.00
N SER A 6 44.73 -18.31 9.39
CA SER A 6 44.65 -16.85 9.44
C SER A 6 44.47 -16.23 8.05
N LEU A 7 45.21 -16.71 7.05
CA LEU A 7 45.06 -16.25 5.67
C LEU A 7 43.63 -16.48 5.14
N SER A 8 43.08 -17.67 5.40
CA SER A 8 41.71 -18.02 5.00
C SER A 8 40.67 -17.12 5.66
N LEU A 9 40.78 -16.84 6.97
CA LEU A 9 39.83 -15.95 7.66
C LEU A 9 39.90 -14.51 7.13
N LYS A 10 41.10 -13.99 6.84
CA LYS A 10 41.25 -12.64 6.24
C LYS A 10 40.61 -12.57 4.87
N LEU A 11 40.83 -13.58 4.03
CA LEU A 11 40.27 -13.63 2.68
C LEU A 11 38.74 -13.71 2.74
N THR A 12 38.18 -14.61 3.53
CA THR A 12 36.72 -14.75 3.69
C THR A 12 36.09 -13.47 4.25
N GLY A 13 36.70 -12.87 5.27
CA GLY A 13 36.20 -11.63 5.84
C GLY A 13 36.25 -10.45 4.87
N LEU A 14 37.31 -10.35 4.06
CA LEU A 14 37.42 -9.35 2.99
C LEU A 14 36.33 -9.54 1.93
N VAL A 15 36.07 -10.78 1.51
CA VAL A 15 35.02 -11.09 0.53
C VAL A 15 33.66 -10.65 1.05
N PHE A 16 33.32 -10.89 2.32
CA PHE A 16 32.06 -10.44 2.91
C PHE A 16 31.89 -8.91 2.89
N ILE A 17 32.95 -8.18 3.23
CA ILE A 17 32.96 -6.72 3.21
C ILE A 17 32.77 -6.21 1.78
N LEU A 18 33.50 -6.77 0.81
CA LEU A 18 33.42 -6.37 -0.60
C LEU A 18 32.06 -6.71 -1.21
N SER A 19 31.48 -7.86 -0.90
CA SER A 19 30.14 -8.24 -1.34
C SER A 19 29.08 -7.28 -0.82
N PHE A 20 29.16 -6.90 0.47
CA PHE A 20 28.25 -5.90 1.03
C PHE A 20 28.40 -4.53 0.37
N LEU A 21 29.63 -4.07 0.11
CA LEU A 21 29.89 -2.81 -0.59
C LEU A 21 29.27 -2.84 -1.99
N LEU A 22 29.47 -3.92 -2.73
CA LEU A 22 28.91 -4.09 -4.07
C LEU A 22 27.37 -4.08 -4.04
N ASP A 23 26.77 -4.81 -3.10
CA ASP A 23 25.33 -4.78 -2.86
C ASP A 23 24.83 -3.36 -2.52
N ALA A 24 25.54 -2.64 -1.65
CA ALA A 24 25.20 -1.27 -1.28
C ALA A 24 25.27 -0.28 -2.47
N PHE A 25 26.13 -0.55 -3.47
CA PHE A 25 26.19 0.24 -4.71
C PHE A 25 25.07 -0.10 -5.70
N ILE A 26 24.57 -1.34 -5.68
CA ILE A 26 23.50 -1.79 -6.59
C ILE A 26 22.11 -1.48 -6.01
N LEU A 27 21.94 -1.60 -4.69
CA LEU A 27 20.70 -1.35 -3.97
C LEU A 27 19.99 -0.03 -4.33
N PRO A 28 20.68 1.11 -4.53
CA PRO A 28 20.01 2.37 -4.83
C PRO A 28 19.47 2.49 -6.26
N LEU A 29 19.54 1.45 -7.10
CA LEU A 29 18.99 1.47 -8.46
C LEU A 29 17.60 0.80 -8.51
N PRO A 30 16.54 1.48 -8.99
CA PRO A 30 16.48 2.84 -9.53
C PRO A 30 16.48 3.93 -8.44
N TYR A 31 17.18 5.04 -8.67
CA TYR A 31 17.36 6.11 -7.67
C TYR A 31 16.07 6.93 -7.49
N GLN A 32 15.36 6.77 -6.36
CA GLN A 32 14.10 7.48 -6.08
C GLN A 32 14.05 8.02 -4.65
N PHE A 33 15.07 8.77 -4.24
CA PHE A 33 15.17 9.35 -2.89
C PHE A 33 14.02 10.30 -2.53
N SER A 34 13.25 10.82 -3.48
CA SER A 34 12.10 11.67 -3.18
C SER A 34 10.85 10.90 -2.72
N GLN A 35 10.81 9.57 -2.87
CA GLN A 35 9.65 8.76 -2.50
C GLN A 35 9.88 8.07 -1.16
N SER A 36 8.97 8.28 -0.20
CA SER A 36 9.07 7.68 1.15
C SER A 36 9.11 6.14 1.10
N GLN A 37 8.32 5.52 0.21
CA GLN A 37 8.33 4.06 0.01
C GLN A 37 9.70 3.52 -0.43
N TRP A 38 10.37 4.23 -1.35
CA TRP A 38 11.70 3.84 -1.79
C TRP A 38 12.73 3.98 -0.67
N GLN A 39 12.67 5.07 0.09
CA GLN A 39 13.56 5.28 1.24
C GLN A 39 13.37 4.16 2.27
N VAL A 40 12.13 3.80 2.63
CA VAL A 40 11.88 2.71 3.58
C VAL A 40 12.41 1.37 3.06
N GLY A 41 12.19 1.04 1.79
CA GLY A 41 12.68 -0.20 1.19
C GLY A 41 14.22 -0.26 1.15
N PHE A 42 14.86 0.86 0.79
CA PHE A 42 16.32 0.98 0.80
C PHE A 42 16.87 0.81 2.22
N VAL A 43 16.35 1.58 3.19
CA VAL A 43 16.82 1.53 4.58
C VAL A 43 16.61 0.14 5.19
N THR A 44 15.43 -0.47 5.00
CA THR A 44 15.14 -1.82 5.51
C THR A 44 16.09 -2.85 4.92
N THR A 45 16.26 -2.88 3.60
CA THR A 45 17.17 -3.84 2.95
C THR A 45 18.63 -3.62 3.34
N PHE A 46 19.05 -2.36 3.49
CA PHE A 46 20.40 -2.01 3.90
C PHE A 46 20.68 -2.44 5.35
N VAL A 47 19.71 -2.28 6.26
CA VAL A 47 19.76 -2.75 7.65
C VAL A 47 19.82 -4.27 7.71
N ASP A 48 18.95 -4.97 6.99
CA ASP A 48 18.91 -6.45 6.99
C ASP A 48 20.23 -7.07 6.50
N ARG A 49 20.87 -6.44 5.51
CA ARG A 49 22.16 -6.90 4.97
C ARG A 49 23.37 -6.40 5.78
N GLY A 50 23.17 -5.51 6.75
CA GLY A 50 24.21 -4.94 7.59
C GLY A 50 24.95 -5.95 8.48
N ILE A 51 24.38 -7.14 8.69
CA ILE A 51 25.02 -8.20 9.46
C ILE A 51 26.20 -8.86 8.72
N VAL A 52 26.16 -8.89 7.38
CA VAL A 52 27.20 -9.49 6.53
C VAL A 52 28.57 -8.81 6.71
N PRO A 53 28.70 -7.47 6.61
CA PRO A 53 29.98 -6.80 6.81
C PRO A 53 30.47 -6.90 8.27
N LEU A 54 29.56 -6.97 9.25
CA LEU A 54 29.94 -7.19 10.66
C LEU A 54 30.63 -8.54 10.86
N LEU A 55 30.08 -9.61 10.29
CA LEU A 55 30.70 -10.93 10.32
C LEU A 55 32.06 -10.91 9.61
N GLY A 56 32.18 -10.20 8.49
CA GLY A 56 33.44 -10.01 7.80
C GLY A 56 34.51 -9.34 8.68
N ILE A 57 34.15 -8.26 9.37
CA ILE A 57 35.04 -7.55 10.30
C ILE A 57 35.47 -8.46 11.45
N VAL A 58 34.55 -9.20 12.07
CA VAL A 58 34.85 -10.14 13.16
C VAL A 58 35.84 -11.22 12.71
N LEU A 59 35.65 -11.81 11.52
CA LEU A 59 36.56 -12.82 10.97
C LEU A 59 37.97 -12.26 10.75
N VAL A 60 38.09 -11.04 10.23
CA VAL A 60 39.41 -10.41 10.05
C VAL A 60 40.08 -10.10 11.39
N LEU A 61 39.33 -9.66 12.40
CA LEU A 61 39.87 -9.42 13.75
C LEU A 61 40.35 -10.71 14.41
N ILE A 62 39.60 -11.81 14.30
CA ILE A 62 40.01 -13.13 14.79
C ILE A 62 41.29 -13.59 14.08
N ALA A 63 41.39 -13.41 12.77
CA ALA A 63 42.60 -13.75 12.03
C ALA A 63 43.83 -12.97 12.53
N TYR A 64 43.65 -11.68 12.78
CA TYR A 64 44.70 -10.83 13.34
C TYR A 64 45.10 -11.22 14.76
N TRP A 65 44.15 -11.66 15.58
CA TRP A 65 44.43 -12.18 16.91
C TRP A 65 45.21 -13.51 16.85
N ILE A 66 44.84 -14.42 15.93
CA ILE A 66 45.58 -15.67 15.68
C ILE A 66 47.02 -15.37 15.23
N ASP A 67 47.21 -14.42 14.31
CA ASP A 67 48.55 -14.02 13.86
C ASP A 67 49.39 -13.45 15.00
N ASP A 68 48.81 -12.60 15.86
CA ASP A 68 49.55 -12.00 16.98
C ASP A 68 50.00 -13.04 18.02
N ASN A 69 49.20 -14.09 18.24
CA ASN A 69 49.54 -15.18 19.17
C ASN A 69 50.51 -16.23 18.59
N ASN A 70 50.75 -16.27 17.27
CA ASN A 70 51.67 -17.21 16.63
C ASN A 70 53.00 -16.55 16.21
N LYS A 71 53.32 -15.33 16.67
CA LYS A 71 54.60 -14.67 16.34
C LYS A 71 55.75 -15.24 17.16
N ASP A 72 56.53 -16.13 16.56
CA ASP A 72 57.95 -16.27 16.90
C ASP A 72 58.69 -15.00 16.45
N PHE A 73 59.61 -14.51 17.30
CA PHE A 73 60.37 -13.25 17.17
C PHE A 73 61.30 -13.20 15.94
N THR A 74 60.78 -13.28 14.71
CA THR A 74 61.62 -13.15 13.51
C THR A 74 60.99 -12.22 12.47
N THR A 75 61.69 -11.10 12.25
CA THR A 75 61.61 -10.17 11.12
C THR A 75 60.22 -9.71 10.68
N ARG A 76 59.80 -8.59 11.26
CA ARG A 76 58.61 -7.80 10.88
C ARG A 76 58.78 -7.26 9.46
N LYS A 77 58.33 -8.00 8.44
CA LYS A 77 58.10 -7.43 7.10
C LYS A 77 56.88 -6.54 7.14
N TYR A 78 56.98 -5.39 6.46
CA TYR A 78 55.98 -4.34 6.31
C TYR A 78 54.74 -4.87 5.58
N HIS A 79 53.92 -5.68 6.24
CA HIS A 79 52.60 -6.04 5.74
C HIS A 79 51.64 -4.90 6.00
N PHE A 80 50.99 -4.41 4.94
CA PHE A 80 49.92 -3.42 5.00
C PHE A 80 48.94 -3.77 6.12
N GLU A 81 48.89 -2.93 7.16
CA GLU A 81 48.07 -3.19 8.35
C GLU A 81 46.60 -2.90 8.03
N LEU A 82 45.90 -3.89 7.45
CA LEU A 82 44.46 -3.81 7.13
C LEU A 82 43.59 -3.52 8.36
N ARG A 83 44.13 -3.59 9.58
CA ARG A 83 43.46 -3.23 10.84
C ARG A 83 42.93 -1.79 10.81
N TRP A 84 43.76 -0.83 10.43
CA TRP A 84 43.40 0.59 10.44
C TRP A 84 42.21 0.92 9.54
N PRO A 85 42.19 0.54 8.25
CA PRO A 85 41.03 0.79 7.39
C PRO A 85 39.79 0.03 7.86
N ILE A 86 39.92 -1.17 8.45
CA ILE A 86 38.79 -1.94 8.98
C ILE A 86 38.14 -1.24 10.18
N PHE A 87 38.93 -0.68 11.09
CA PHE A 87 38.38 0.08 12.22
C PHE A 87 37.68 1.36 11.75
N ILE A 88 38.28 2.09 10.79
CA ILE A 88 37.62 3.26 10.17
C ILE A 88 36.31 2.83 9.51
N LEU A 89 36.31 1.73 8.74
CA LEU A 89 35.12 1.21 8.08
C LEU A 89 34.04 0.87 9.11
N SER A 90 34.41 0.20 10.19
CA SER A 90 33.49 -0.23 11.25
C SER A 90 32.84 0.96 11.96
N THR A 91 33.62 1.98 12.31
CA THR A 91 33.09 3.21 12.90
C THR A 91 32.17 3.95 11.94
N LEU A 92 32.55 4.04 10.66
CA LEU A 92 31.73 4.66 9.63
C LEU A 92 30.41 3.92 9.44
N LEU A 93 30.44 2.58 9.33
CA LEU A 93 29.24 1.77 9.20
C LEU A 93 28.34 1.90 10.42
N GLY A 94 28.91 1.85 11.63
CA GLY A 94 28.16 2.03 12.88
C GLY A 94 27.46 3.39 12.94
N LEU A 95 28.14 4.46 12.50
CA LEU A 95 27.55 5.80 12.42
C LEU A 95 26.42 5.87 11.39
N VAL A 96 26.61 5.27 10.20
CA VAL A 96 25.57 5.20 9.17
C VAL A 96 24.34 4.43 9.68
N PHE A 97 24.53 3.28 10.33
CA PHE A 97 23.41 2.53 10.93
C PHE A 97 22.71 3.32 12.03
N LEU A 98 23.44 4.06 12.86
CA LEU A 98 22.86 4.93 13.88
C LEU A 98 21.97 6.01 13.27
N LEU A 99 22.44 6.65 12.18
CA LEU A 99 21.69 7.69 11.48
C LEU A 99 20.49 7.15 10.70
N MET A 100 20.51 5.88 10.27
CA MET A 100 19.39 5.27 9.56
C MET A 100 18.17 5.01 10.45
N ILE A 101 18.37 4.79 11.75
CA ILE A 101 17.26 4.53 12.70
C ILE A 101 16.24 5.69 12.73
N PRO A 102 16.63 6.96 12.99
CA PRO A 102 15.65 8.05 13.02
C PRO A 102 15.00 8.28 11.65
N VAL A 103 15.72 8.04 10.55
CA VAL A 103 15.18 8.15 9.19
C VAL A 103 14.12 7.08 8.93
N HIS A 104 14.39 5.83 9.31
CA HIS A 104 13.46 4.71 9.16
C HIS A 104 12.15 4.97 9.90
N VAL A 105 12.24 5.38 11.16
CA VAL A 105 11.06 5.70 12.00
C VAL A 105 10.27 6.88 11.44
N ASN A 106 10.95 7.95 11.02
CA ASN A 106 10.28 9.12 10.45
C ASN A 106 9.52 8.78 9.15
N ASN A 107 10.13 7.97 8.28
CA ASN A 107 9.52 7.61 7.01
C ASN A 107 8.34 6.65 7.17
N ILE A 108 8.44 5.68 8.11
CA ILE A 108 7.31 4.81 8.46
C ILE A 108 6.13 5.66 8.97
N ASN A 109 6.39 6.63 9.84
CA ASN A 109 5.33 7.52 10.34
C ASN A 109 4.68 8.33 9.22
N GLN A 110 5.46 8.79 8.23
CA GLN A 110 4.90 9.47 7.05
C GLN A 110 3.99 8.54 6.25
N ILE A 111 4.41 7.31 5.97
CA ILE A 111 3.59 6.33 5.24
C ILE A 111 2.28 6.03 6.00
N LYS A 112 2.33 5.88 7.34
CA LYS A 112 1.14 5.71 8.17
C LYS A 112 0.19 6.91 8.04
N ASN A 113 0.72 8.13 8.14
CA ASN A 113 -0.07 9.35 8.04
C ASN A 113 -0.69 9.53 6.65
N ASP A 114 0.06 9.22 5.58
CA ASP A 114 -0.42 9.27 4.20
C ASP A 114 -1.52 8.21 3.96
N ALA A 115 -1.37 7.01 4.51
CA ALA A 115 -2.38 5.96 4.45
C ALA A 115 -3.66 6.38 5.20
N LEU A 116 -3.53 6.93 6.41
CA LEU A 116 -4.65 7.42 7.19
C LEU A 116 -5.38 8.57 6.48
N THR A 117 -4.63 9.51 5.91
CA THR A 117 -5.20 10.64 5.14
C THR A 117 -5.97 10.15 3.92
N GLN A 118 -5.45 9.15 3.20
CA GLN A 118 -6.16 8.54 2.06
C GLN A 118 -7.44 7.81 2.50
N ILE A 119 -7.42 7.12 3.64
CA ILE A 119 -8.61 6.48 4.21
C ILE A 119 -9.66 7.54 4.56
N GLU A 120 -9.27 8.64 5.22
CA GLU A 120 -10.18 9.74 5.57
C GLU A 120 -10.79 10.38 4.32
N GLN A 121 -9.98 10.70 3.30
CA GLN A 121 -10.48 11.22 2.03
C GLN A 121 -11.44 10.24 1.32
N GLY A 122 -11.16 8.94 1.38
CA GLY A 122 -12.03 7.92 0.81
C GLY A 122 -13.38 7.81 1.54
N VAL A 123 -13.38 8.01 2.86
CA VAL A 123 -14.61 8.07 3.68
C VAL A 123 -15.42 9.30 3.34
N ASP A 124 -14.81 10.49 3.28
CA ASP A 124 -15.52 11.73 2.93
C ASP A 124 -16.15 11.64 1.53
N GLN A 125 -15.41 11.09 0.55
CA GLN A 125 -15.94 10.85 -0.79
C GLN A 125 -17.08 9.82 -0.79
N GLY A 126 -16.98 8.77 0.03
CA GLY A 126 -18.03 7.76 0.21
C GLY A 126 -19.30 8.34 0.82
N GLU A 127 -19.18 9.17 1.86
CA GLU A 127 -20.31 9.87 2.47
C GLU A 127 -20.99 10.83 1.49
N GLY A 128 -20.20 11.55 0.68
CA GLY A 128 -20.70 12.40 -0.39
C GLY A 128 -21.50 11.62 -1.44
N GLN A 129 -21.03 10.44 -1.85
CA GLN A 129 -21.74 9.56 -2.78
C GLN A 129 -23.04 9.01 -2.19
N ILE A 130 -23.03 8.62 -0.91
CA ILE A 130 -24.24 8.16 -0.20
C ILE A 130 -25.26 9.31 -0.16
N GLN A 131 -24.86 10.53 0.18
CA GLN A 131 -25.76 11.70 0.19
C GLN A 131 -26.32 12.02 -1.20
N ALA A 132 -25.49 11.98 -2.24
CA ALA A 132 -25.92 12.21 -3.62
C ALA A 132 -26.94 11.15 -4.07
N PHE A 133 -26.70 9.88 -3.76
CA PHE A 133 -27.64 8.79 -4.02
C PHE A 133 -28.98 9.00 -3.29
N LEU A 134 -28.94 9.32 -1.99
CA LEU A 134 -30.14 9.59 -1.21
C LEU A 134 -30.93 10.80 -1.76
N ALA A 135 -30.25 11.86 -2.18
CA ALA A 135 -30.87 13.03 -2.79
C ALA A 135 -31.54 12.69 -4.13
N GLN A 136 -30.87 11.90 -4.98
CA GLN A 136 -31.44 11.43 -6.25
C GLN A 136 -32.69 10.57 -6.03
N VAL A 137 -32.64 9.66 -5.06
CA VAL A 137 -33.78 8.78 -4.78
C VAL A 137 -34.94 9.57 -4.13
N ASN A 138 -34.63 10.54 -3.26
CA ASN A 138 -35.65 11.41 -2.66
C ASN A 138 -36.32 12.32 -3.72
N THR A 139 -35.57 12.91 -4.65
CA THR A 139 -36.13 13.73 -5.74
C THR A 139 -37.02 12.92 -6.68
N LEU A 140 -36.64 11.69 -7.01
CA LEU A 140 -37.47 10.76 -7.78
C LEU A 140 -38.79 10.43 -7.05
N SER A 141 -38.75 10.28 -5.73
CA SER A 141 -39.96 10.00 -4.93
C SER A 141 -40.90 11.20 -4.78
N GLN A 142 -40.38 12.43 -4.79
CA GLN A 142 -41.16 13.66 -4.66
C GLN A 142 -41.84 14.10 -5.95
N ASN A 143 -41.40 13.57 -7.10
CA ASN A 143 -41.99 13.83 -8.42
C ASN A 143 -42.59 12.57 -9.08
N PRO A 144 -43.63 11.96 -8.47
CA PRO A 144 -44.32 10.82 -9.07
C PRO A 144 -44.97 11.16 -10.42
N GLN A 145 -45.27 12.45 -10.69
CA GLN A 145 -45.80 12.93 -11.96
C GLN A 145 -44.83 12.72 -13.14
N LEU A 146 -43.52 12.91 -12.94
CA LEU A 146 -42.51 12.62 -13.97
C LEU A 146 -42.41 11.11 -14.25
N LEU A 147 -42.55 10.32 -13.19
CA LEU A 147 -42.56 8.86 -13.27
C LEU A 147 -43.80 8.37 -14.03
N ASP A 148 -44.98 8.93 -13.72
CA ASP A 148 -46.23 8.63 -14.40
C ASP A 148 -46.23 9.05 -15.88
N GLN A 149 -45.65 10.21 -16.21
CA GLN A 149 -45.47 10.61 -17.61
C GLN A 149 -44.59 9.63 -18.38
N GLN A 150 -43.48 9.17 -17.79
CA GLN A 150 -42.61 8.18 -18.44
C GLN A 150 -43.28 6.81 -18.59
N ILE A 151 -44.01 6.35 -17.56
CA ILE A 151 -44.75 5.09 -17.61
C ILE A 151 -45.84 5.16 -18.67
N SER A 152 -46.57 6.28 -18.75
CA SER A 152 -47.64 6.49 -19.72
C SER A 152 -47.10 6.50 -21.17
N GLN A 153 -46.03 7.25 -21.44
CA GLN A 153 -45.38 7.27 -22.76
C GLN A 153 -44.90 5.88 -23.19
N ARG A 154 -44.25 5.13 -22.29
CA ARG A 154 -43.76 3.78 -22.59
C ARG A 154 -44.90 2.79 -22.78
N THR A 155 -45.99 2.92 -22.02
CA THR A 155 -47.20 2.08 -22.18
C THR A 155 -47.82 2.30 -23.56
N GLN A 156 -47.92 3.56 -24.00
CA GLN A 156 -48.39 3.92 -25.34
C GLN A 156 -47.53 3.28 -26.44
N VAL A 157 -46.21 3.30 -26.28
CA VAL A 157 -45.26 2.69 -27.23
C VAL A 157 -45.38 1.15 -27.25
N ILE A 158 -45.57 0.53 -26.09
CA ILE A 158 -45.74 -0.93 -25.97
C ILE A 158 -47.09 -1.37 -26.58
N GLU A 159 -48.17 -0.62 -26.34
CA GLU A 159 -49.51 -0.90 -26.89
C GLU A 159 -49.59 -0.66 -28.39
N THR A 160 -48.97 0.41 -28.90
CA THR A 160 -48.94 0.71 -30.33
C THR A 160 -47.91 -0.11 -31.11
N GLY A 161 -46.96 -0.76 -30.41
CA GLY A 161 -45.87 -1.53 -31.01
C GLY A 161 -44.95 -0.69 -31.91
N ARG A 162 -45.02 0.64 -31.79
CA ARG A 162 -44.35 1.59 -32.68
C ARG A 162 -43.71 2.72 -31.89
N VAL A 163 -42.46 3.04 -32.22
CA VAL A 163 -41.78 4.28 -31.79
C VAL A 163 -41.69 5.19 -33.00
N GLN A 164 -42.27 6.39 -32.93
CA GLN A 164 -42.20 7.40 -34.00
C GLN A 164 -42.62 6.88 -35.41
N GLY A 165 -43.50 5.88 -35.48
CA GLY A 165 -43.97 5.29 -36.74
C GLY A 165 -43.20 4.05 -37.21
N GLN A 166 -42.07 3.70 -36.60
CA GLN A 166 -41.32 2.47 -36.90
C GLN A 166 -41.79 1.29 -36.03
N PRO A 167 -41.98 0.08 -36.60
CA PRO A 167 -42.26 -1.13 -35.83
C PRO A 167 -41.05 -1.52 -34.97
N ILE A 168 -41.31 -1.86 -33.71
CA ILE A 168 -40.30 -2.23 -32.70
C ILE A 168 -40.08 -3.74 -32.74
N SER A 169 -38.84 -4.21 -32.56
CA SER A 169 -38.53 -5.64 -32.47
C SER A 169 -39.05 -6.26 -31.16
N THR A 170 -39.28 -7.57 -31.16
CA THR A 170 -39.78 -8.31 -29.98
C THR A 170 -38.87 -8.23 -28.76
N GLU A 171 -37.54 -8.16 -28.95
CA GLU A 171 -36.55 -7.98 -27.88
C GLU A 171 -36.59 -6.57 -27.27
N GLN A 172 -36.78 -5.54 -28.10
CA GLN A 172 -36.97 -4.17 -27.62
C GLN A 172 -38.27 -4.03 -26.84
N LEU A 173 -39.32 -4.74 -27.24
CA LEU A 173 -40.60 -4.74 -26.53
C LEU A 173 -40.49 -5.39 -25.14
N GLN A 174 -39.71 -6.46 -25.01
CA GLN A 174 -39.45 -7.12 -23.72
C GLN A 174 -38.64 -6.25 -22.76
N THR A 175 -37.58 -5.60 -23.27
CA THR A 175 -36.77 -4.66 -22.46
C THR A 175 -37.59 -3.44 -22.02
N LEU A 176 -38.45 -2.91 -22.89
CA LEU A 176 -39.42 -1.86 -22.56
C LEU A 176 -40.41 -2.28 -21.45
N ARG A 177 -40.90 -3.53 -21.46
CA ARG A 177 -41.77 -4.08 -20.41
C ARG A 177 -41.06 -4.20 -19.06
N GLN A 178 -39.84 -4.73 -19.04
CA GLN A 178 -39.03 -4.83 -17.82
C GLN A 178 -38.76 -3.45 -17.21
N GLN A 179 -38.39 -2.47 -18.05
CA GLN A 179 -38.18 -1.11 -17.58
C GLN A 179 -39.47 -0.47 -17.07
N ARG A 180 -40.63 -0.74 -17.70
CA ARG A 180 -41.93 -0.30 -17.19
C ARG A 180 -42.24 -0.89 -15.81
N GLU A 181 -42.02 -2.19 -15.62
CA GLU A 181 -42.24 -2.84 -14.32
C GLU A 181 -41.38 -2.24 -13.22
N GLN A 182 -40.09 -1.99 -13.49
CA GLN A 182 -39.20 -1.33 -12.54
C GLN A 182 -39.72 0.07 -12.16
N LEU A 183 -40.14 0.88 -13.14
CA LEU A 183 -40.73 2.20 -12.90
C LEU A 183 -42.06 2.12 -12.13
N THR A 184 -42.87 1.09 -12.38
CA THR A 184 -44.15 0.88 -11.69
C THR A 184 -43.93 0.50 -10.23
N ASN A 185 -42.94 -0.35 -9.97
CA ASN A 185 -42.56 -0.75 -8.62
C ASN A 185 -42.00 0.45 -7.81
N LEU A 186 -41.19 1.30 -8.44
CA LEU A 186 -40.72 2.56 -7.86
C LEU A 186 -41.88 3.54 -7.58
N ARG A 187 -42.89 3.60 -8.47
CA ARG A 187 -44.11 4.40 -8.25
C ARG A 187 -44.89 3.88 -7.04
N ASP A 188 -45.11 2.57 -6.94
CA ASP A 188 -45.86 1.98 -5.82
C ASP A 188 -45.14 2.13 -4.48
N LEU A 189 -43.81 2.02 -4.47
CA LEU A 189 -42.97 2.39 -3.33
C LEU A 189 -43.12 3.87 -2.95
N SER A 190 -43.24 4.76 -3.94
CA SER A 190 -43.43 6.21 -3.71
C SER A 190 -44.83 6.57 -3.17
N LYS A 191 -45.84 5.70 -3.35
CA LYS A 191 -47.20 5.91 -2.81
C LYS A 191 -47.28 5.73 -1.29
N SER A 192 -46.34 5.00 -0.69
CA SER A 192 -46.20 4.81 0.76
C SER A 192 -45.01 5.61 1.29
N PRO A 193 -45.13 6.94 1.48
CA PRO A 193 -44.00 7.80 1.89
C PRO A 193 -43.37 7.41 3.24
N ARG A 194 -44.07 6.63 4.09
CA ARG A 194 -43.52 6.09 5.34
C ARG A 194 -42.62 4.87 5.11
N GLU A 195 -43.07 3.90 4.32
CA GLU A 195 -42.31 2.68 4.02
C GLU A 195 -41.09 2.99 3.15
N PHE A 196 -41.23 3.92 2.20
CA PHE A 196 -40.12 4.40 1.39
C PHE A 196 -39.03 5.05 2.23
N LYS A 197 -39.40 5.95 3.15
CA LYS A 197 -38.43 6.59 4.07
C LYS A 197 -37.75 5.56 4.98
N GLN A 198 -38.51 4.62 5.54
CA GLN A 198 -37.94 3.55 6.37
C GLN A 198 -36.91 2.71 5.59
N ARG A 199 -37.23 2.30 4.37
CA ARG A 199 -36.29 1.58 3.49
C ARG A 199 -35.05 2.42 3.16
N LEU A 200 -35.24 3.71 2.90
CA LEU A 200 -34.15 4.62 2.60
C LEU A 200 -33.21 4.81 3.80
N ASP A 201 -33.77 4.94 4.99
CA ASP A 201 -33.02 5.05 6.24
C ASP A 201 -32.30 3.74 6.58
N GLU A 202 -32.91 2.58 6.33
CA GLU A 202 -32.26 1.26 6.44
C GLU A 202 -31.05 1.17 5.50
N ILE A 203 -31.21 1.52 4.22
CA ILE A 203 -30.14 1.51 3.22
C ILE A 203 -29.02 2.48 3.61
N LYS A 204 -29.38 3.70 4.04
CA LYS A 204 -28.42 4.68 4.54
C LYS A 204 -27.61 4.12 5.71
N ASN A 205 -28.29 3.56 6.72
CA ASN A 205 -27.62 3.01 7.90
C ASN A 205 -26.71 1.83 7.53
N GLN A 206 -27.13 0.96 6.61
CA GLN A 206 -26.30 -0.14 6.11
C GLN A 206 -25.06 0.37 5.38
N LEU A 207 -25.20 1.36 4.49
CA LEU A 207 -24.07 1.93 3.74
C LEU A 207 -23.10 2.67 4.67
N GLN A 208 -23.60 3.43 5.64
CA GLN A 208 -22.75 4.09 6.65
C GLN A 208 -22.04 3.07 7.54
N THR A 209 -22.72 1.99 7.95
CA THR A 209 -22.11 0.92 8.76
C THR A 209 -21.01 0.22 7.97
N GLN A 210 -21.26 -0.14 6.70
CA GLN A 210 -20.24 -0.75 5.84
C GLN A 210 -19.06 0.19 5.59
N LEU A 211 -19.31 1.49 5.41
CA LEU A 211 -18.24 2.49 5.25
C LEU A 211 -17.39 2.60 6.52
N GLN A 212 -18.02 2.64 7.70
CA GLN A 212 -17.32 2.65 8.98
C GLN A 212 -16.54 1.35 9.24
N GLU A 213 -17.09 0.21 8.87
CA GLU A 213 -16.43 -1.08 9.04
C GLU A 213 -15.21 -1.20 8.12
N ARG A 214 -15.34 -0.77 6.86
CA ARG A 214 -14.20 -0.68 5.93
C ARG A 214 -13.14 0.31 6.41
N ARG A 215 -13.56 1.47 6.94
CA ARG A 215 -12.64 2.42 7.57
C ARG A 215 -11.85 1.77 8.70
N LYS A 216 -12.53 1.12 9.65
CA LYS A 216 -11.88 0.44 10.78
C LYS A 216 -10.93 -0.69 10.33
N GLN A 217 -11.32 -1.45 9.31
CA GLN A 217 -10.46 -2.51 8.75
C GLN A 217 -9.22 -1.93 8.04
N ALA A 218 -9.37 -0.82 7.32
CA ALA A 218 -8.25 -0.15 6.67
C ALA A 218 -7.31 0.52 7.70
N GLU A 219 -7.86 1.16 8.73
CA GLU A 219 -7.10 1.73 9.84
C GLU A 219 -6.34 0.66 10.63
N SER A 220 -6.94 -0.52 10.86
CA SER A 220 -6.26 -1.61 11.54
C SER A 220 -5.12 -2.20 10.70
N GLN A 221 -5.31 -2.35 9.39
CA GLN A 221 -4.26 -2.78 8.46
C GLN A 221 -3.12 -1.76 8.39
N ALA A 222 -3.43 -0.47 8.27
CA ALA A 222 -2.42 0.60 8.25
C ALA A 222 -1.60 0.67 9.56
N ASN A 223 -2.18 0.29 10.70
CA ASN A 223 -1.46 0.19 11.97
C ASN A 223 -0.63 -1.10 12.10
N LEU A 224 -0.98 -2.18 11.40
CA LEU A 224 -0.26 -3.46 11.44
C LEU A 224 0.92 -3.50 10.47
N GLU A 225 0.83 -2.83 9.32
CA GLU A 225 1.87 -2.79 8.29
C GLU A 225 3.02 -1.84 8.60
N ALA A 226 3.01 -1.22 9.77
CA ALA A 226 3.84 -0.06 10.06
C ALA A 226 4.36 -0.11 11.49
#